data_AF-A0A2K3M4F6-F1
#
_entry.id   AF-A0A2K3M4F6-F1
#
_cell.length_a   1.000
_cell.length_b   1.000
_cell.length_c   1.000
_cell.angle_alpha   90.00
_cell.angle_beta   90.00
_cell.angle_gamma   90.00
#
_symmetry.space_group_name_H-M   'P 1'
#
loop_
_entity.id
_entity.type
_entity.pdbx_description
1 polymer ?
#
loop_
_entity_poly.entity_id
_entity_poly.type
_entity_poly.pdbx_seq_one_letter_code
_entity_poly.pdbx_strand_id
1 'polypeptide(L)' 'VFNYDSTTHNVVAVDKSGHNSCKATGGAKVFSSGKDQIRLARGQNYFICSIPGHCQSGMKVSIIAV' A
#
# COMPACT_ATOMS: atom_id res chain seq x y z
N VAL A 1 9.54 6.68 -1.98
CA VAL A 1 8.49 7.67 -2.34
C VAL A 1 7.53 7.01 -3.30
N PHE A 2 6.22 7.17 -3.11
CA PHE A 2 5.19 6.69 -4.03
C PHE A 2 4.67 7.88 -4.85
N ASN A 3 4.84 7.85 -6.17
CA ASN A 3 4.33 8.86 -7.10
C ASN A 3 3.19 8.26 -7.92
N TYR A 4 2.02 8.89 -7.92
CA TYR A 4 0.83 8.40 -8.62
C TYR A 4 -0.21 9.53 -8.80
N ASP A 5 -1.20 9.32 -9.68
CA ASP A 5 -2.37 10.19 -9.76
C ASP A 5 -3.32 9.90 -8.57
N SER A 6 -3.45 10.87 -7.66
CA SER A 6 -4.24 10.72 -6.43
C SER A 6 -5.75 10.60 -6.64
N THR A 7 -6.24 10.86 -7.85
CA THR A 7 -7.66 10.69 -8.20
C THR A 7 -8.00 9.24 -8.54
N THR A 8 -7.01 8.45 -8.96
CA THR A 8 -7.18 7.08 -9.46
C THR A 8 -6.40 6.04 -8.66
N HIS A 9 -5.47 6.46 -7.79
CA HIS A 9 -4.65 5.57 -6.97
C HIS A 9 -4.49 6.10 -5.55
N ASN A 10 -4.09 5.19 -4.66
CA ASN A 10 -3.73 5.47 -3.29
C ASN A 10 -2.68 4.45 -2.81
N VAL A 11 -2.13 4.67 -1.62
CA VAL A 11 -1.25 3.71 -0.95
C VAL A 11 -1.86 3.36 0.39
N VAL A 12 -2.00 2.08 0.68
CA VAL A 12 -2.51 1.59 1.97
C VAL A 12 -1.49 0.67 2.59
N ALA A 13 -1.05 1.00 3.81
CA ALA A 13 -0.19 0.13 4.60
C ALA A 13 -1.03 -1.00 5.21
N VAL A 14 -0.62 -2.25 4.97
CA VAL A 14 -1.31 -3.46 5.42
C VAL A 14 -0.34 -4.43 6.08
N ASP A 15 -0.87 -5.50 6.67
CA ASP A 15 -0.08 -6.64 7.08
C ASP A 15 0.09 -7.66 5.92
N LYS A 16 0.78 -8.77 6.20
CA LYS A 16 0.99 -9.85 5.22
C LYS A 16 -0.32 -10.44 4.71
N SER A 17 -1.33 -10.57 5.57
CA SER A 17 -2.65 -11.13 5.21
C SER A 17 -3.39 -10.19 4.27
N GLY A 18 -3.41 -8.90 4.57
CA GLY A 18 -4.00 -7.85 3.74
C GLY A 18 -3.34 -7.72 2.37
N HIS A 19 -2.01 -7.89 2.31
CA HIS A 19 -1.27 -7.91 1.04
C HIS A 19 -1.60 -9.11 0.17
N ASN A 20 -1.70 -10.30 0.77
CA ASN A 20 -2.04 -11.53 0.05
C ASN A 20 -3.48 -11.53 -0.44
N SER A 21 -4.41 -11.08 0.41
CA SER A 21 -5.85 -11.05 0.11
C SER A 21 -6.33 -9.80 -0.61
N CYS A 22 -5.47 -8.80 -0.82
CA CYS A 22 -5.83 -7.49 -1.35
C CYS A 22 -6.93 -6.79 -0.53
N LYS A 23 -6.85 -6.87 0.79
CA LYS A 23 -7.82 -6.26 1.72
C LYS A 23 -7.10 -5.34 2.71
N ALA A 24 -7.59 -4.11 2.82
CA ALA A 24 -7.22 -3.22 3.90
C ALA A 24 -8.01 -3.61 5.17
N THR A 25 -7.31 -3.79 6.29
CA THR A 25 -7.96 -4.03 7.59
C THR A 25 -8.52 -2.72 8.17
N GLY A 26 -9.48 -2.82 9.09
CA GLY A 26 -9.96 -1.66 9.83
C GLY A 26 -8.80 -0.95 10.55
N GLY A 27 -8.64 0.36 10.31
CA GLY A 27 -7.54 1.16 10.84
C GLY A 27 -6.26 1.18 10.00
N ALA A 28 -6.25 0.55 8.82
CA ALA A 28 -5.13 0.65 7.89
C ALA A 28 -4.83 2.12 7.53
N LYS A 29 -3.54 2.47 7.51
CA LYS A 29 -3.13 3.82 7.17
C LYS A 29 -3.23 4.03 5.66
N VAL A 30 -4.11 4.93 5.26
CA VAL A 30 -4.33 5.33 3.87
C VAL A 30 -3.55 6.61 3.58
N PHE A 31 -2.85 6.62 2.47
CA PHE A 31 -2.15 7.78 1.94
C PHE A 31 -2.68 8.07 0.53
N SER A 32 -2.92 9.35 0.24
CA SER A 32 -3.62 9.79 -0.97
C SER A 32 -3.08 11.11 -1.53
N SER A 33 -1.83 11.49 -1.24
CA SER A 33 -1.28 12.77 -1.70
C SER A 33 -0.79 12.76 -3.16
N GLY A 34 -0.64 11.57 -3.77
CA GLY A 34 -0.01 11.41 -5.08
C GLY A 34 1.52 11.49 -5.06
N LYS A 35 2.13 11.85 -3.91
CA LYS A 35 3.58 11.92 -3.70
C LYS A 35 3.96 11.52 -2.27
N ASP A 36 3.49 10.36 -1.83
CA ASP A 36 3.64 9.95 -0.43
C ASP A 36 5.09 9.58 -0.08
N GLN A 37 5.59 10.19 0.98
CA GLN A 37 6.84 9.83 1.62
C GLN A 37 6.57 8.97 2.85
N ILE A 38 6.80 7.67 2.72
CA ILE A 38 6.57 6.69 3.79
C ILE A 38 7.93 6.21 4.28
N ARG A 39 8.19 6.43 5.58
CA ARG A 39 9.35 5.85 6.26
C ARG A 39 9.07 4.38 6.56
N LEU A 40 9.97 3.50 6.14
CA LEU A 40 9.86 2.06 6.38
C LEU A 40 10.19 1.74 7.85
N ALA A 41 9.47 0.77 8.42
CA ALA A 41 9.87 0.12 9.66
C ALA A 41 10.90 -0.97 9.36
N ARG A 42 11.77 -1.32 10.32
CA ARG A 42 12.66 -2.48 10.18
C ARG A 42 11.82 -3.75 9.97
N GLY A 43 12.26 -4.61 9.05
CA GLY A 43 11.58 -5.84 8.66
C GLY A 43 10.64 -5.66 7.46
N GLN A 44 9.58 -6.46 7.41
CA GLN A 44 8.63 -6.48 6.31
C GLN A 44 7.65 -5.30 6.36
N ASN A 45 7.50 -4.62 5.24
CA ASN A 45 6.52 -3.56 5.02
C ASN A 45 5.67 -3.94 3.80
N TYR A 46 4.35 -3.89 3.95
CA TYR A 46 3.43 -4.26 2.88
C TYR A 46 2.53 -3.08 2.51
N PHE A 47 2.41 -2.84 1.21
CA PHE A 47 1.59 -1.78 0.67
C PHE A 47 0.74 -2.29 -0.49
N ILE A 48 -0.48 -1.79 -0.60
CA ILE A 48 -1.41 -2.05 -1.71
C ILE A 48 -2.02 -0.74 -2.20
N CYS A 49 -2.54 -0.73 -3.42
CA CYS A 49 -3.60 0.21 -3.80
C CYS A 49 -4.96 -0.44 -3.52
N SER A 50 -5.83 0.26 -2.79
CA SER A 50 -7.15 -0.28 -2.40
C SER A 50 -8.28 0.06 -3.36
N ILE A 51 -7.98 0.72 -4.48
CA ILE A 51 -8.94 0.99 -5.54
C ILE A 51 -9.39 -0.36 -6.15
N PRO A 52 -10.69 -0.59 -6.37
CA PRO A 52 -11.19 -1.89 -6.82
C PRO A 52 -10.44 -2.43 -8.05
N GLY A 53 -9.94 -3.66 -7.96
CA GLY A 53 -9.18 -4.33 -9.02
C GLY A 53 -7.68 -4.03 -9.05
N HIS A 54 -7.23 -2.89 -8.53
CA HIS A 54 -5.83 -2.46 -8.71
C HIS A 54 -4.83 -3.41 -8.02
N CYS A 55 -5.09 -3.78 -6.77
CA CYS A 55 -4.22 -4.73 -6.05
C CYS A 55 -4.22 -6.12 -6.72
N GLN A 56 -5.39 -6.60 -7.15
CA GLN A 56 -5.55 -7.89 -7.81
C GLN A 56 -4.82 -7.92 -9.16
N SER A 57 -4.77 -6.79 -9.86
CA SER A 57 -3.97 -6.59 -11.08
C SER A 57 -2.48 -6.39 -10.82
N GLY A 58 -2.01 -6.51 -9.57
CA GLY A 58 -0.59 -6.48 -9.21
C GLY A 58 -0.11 -5.16 -8.59
N MET A 59 -0.98 -4.18 -8.34
CA MET A 59 -0.62 -2.92 -7.68
C MET A 59 -0.46 -3.12 -6.16
N LYS A 60 0.59 -3.85 -5.80
CA LYS A 60 0.99 -4.15 -4.43
C LYS A 60 2.49 -4.37 -4.35
N VAL A 61 3.11 -4.08 -3.21
CA VAL A 61 4.54 -4.25 -3.01
C VAL A 61 4.85 -4.73 -1.59
N SER A 62 5.85 -5.58 -1.46
CA SER A 62 6.44 -6.03 -0.19
C SER A 62 7.89 -5.58 -0.18
N ILE A 63 8.31 -4.89 0.88
CA ILE A 63 9.65 -4.33 1.01
C ILE A 63 10.26 -4.79 2.34
N ILE A 64 11.47 -5.31 2.30
CA ILE A 64 12.27 -5.65 3.49
C ILE A 64 13.22 -4.49 3.77
N ALA A 65 13.12 -3.85 4.93
CA ALA A 65 14.08 -2.85 5.38
C ALA A 65 14.98 -3.42 6.50
N VAL A 66 16.29 -3.23 6.40
CA VAL A 66 17.29 -3.76 7.34
C VAL A 66 17.84 -2.68 8.28
#